data_AF-A0A849ITP0-F1
#
_entry.id   AF-A0A849ITP0-F1
#
_cell.length_a   1.000
_cell.length_b   1.000
_cell.length_c   1.000
_cell.angle_alpha   90.00
_cell.angle_beta   90.00
_cell.angle_gamma   90.00
#
_symmetry.space_group_name_H-M   'P 1'
#
loop_
_entity.id
_entity.type
_entity.pdbx_description
1 polymer ?
#
loop_
_entity_poly.entity_id
_entity_poly.type
_entity_poly.pdbx_seq_one_letter_code
_entity_poly.pdbx_strand_id
1 'polypeptide(L)'
;MPGLSGLWSNPGGRFVDTASYGIPSIETFNKVQNALENWKGGTGVWEEWQDATDLARRSFAEIVGIGASSVTVGASASQLIGIIADSLSEGQVVVVPELEFTSNLFPWLVAQTRGIRVIPVALGDIVERVAEGCDLVATSAVQSSTGEVVDLAAISEAAQSVGAMTVVDATQAIGWLPIEAGQFDAVVCAAYKWLCTPRG
;
A
#
# COMPACT_ATOMS: atom_id res chain seq x y z
N MET A 1 18.10 19.10 9.35
CA MET A 1 18.61 17.75 9.09
C MET A 1 19.79 17.82 8.13
N PRO A 2 21.03 17.73 8.60
CA PRO A 2 22.19 17.58 7.72
C PRO A 2 22.15 16.17 7.11
N GLY A 3 22.09 16.07 5.78
CA GLY A 3 22.11 14.77 5.08
C GLY A 3 21.13 14.61 3.91
N LEU A 4 20.10 15.46 3.81
CA LEU A 4 19.11 15.39 2.72
C LEU A 4 19.43 16.31 1.53
N SER A 5 20.33 17.29 1.72
CA SER A 5 20.74 18.22 0.66
C SER A 5 21.51 17.50 -0.42
N GLY A 6 21.04 17.58 -1.68
CA GLY A 6 21.69 16.97 -2.83
C GLY A 6 21.24 15.55 -3.16
N LEU A 7 20.31 14.95 -2.39
CA LEU A 7 19.72 13.65 -2.73
C LEU A 7 18.75 13.75 -3.91
N TRP A 8 18.07 14.89 -4.08
CA TRP A 8 17.15 15.15 -5.18
C TRP A 8 17.69 16.26 -6.07
N SER A 9 17.43 16.13 -7.37
CA SER A 9 17.60 17.19 -8.36
C SER A 9 16.28 17.37 -9.10
N ASN A 10 15.52 18.41 -8.74
CA ASN A 10 14.31 18.78 -9.46
C ASN A 10 14.52 20.09 -10.23
N PRO A 11 14.83 20.03 -11.55
CA PRO A 11 15.02 21.24 -12.35
C PRO A 11 13.74 22.07 -12.49
N GLY A 12 12.56 21.46 -12.25
CA GLY A 12 11.26 22.16 -12.25
C GLY A 12 11.01 23.05 -11.02
N GLY A 13 11.92 23.06 -10.04
CA GLY A 13 11.80 23.91 -8.85
C GLY A 13 10.94 23.29 -7.74
N ARG A 14 9.87 23.99 -7.32
CA ARG A 14 9.03 23.57 -6.18
C ARG A 14 8.12 22.41 -6.59
N PHE A 15 8.08 21.36 -5.79
CA PHE A 15 7.23 20.19 -5.98
C PHE A 15 6.46 19.91 -4.68
N VAL A 16 5.13 19.82 -4.77
CA VAL A 16 4.21 19.67 -3.62
C VAL A 16 3.15 18.59 -3.85
N ASP A 17 3.40 17.67 -4.78
CA ASP A 17 2.42 16.66 -5.26
C ASP A 17 2.91 15.21 -5.05
N THR A 18 3.66 14.97 -3.97
CA THR A 18 4.16 13.63 -3.62
C THR A 18 3.01 12.61 -3.46
N ALA A 19 1.83 13.08 -3.05
CA ALA A 19 0.61 12.27 -2.91
C ALA A 19 0.09 11.70 -4.26
N SER A 20 0.45 12.32 -5.38
CA SER A 20 0.18 11.77 -6.71
C SER A 20 1.36 10.94 -7.22
N TYR A 21 2.60 11.43 -7.04
CA TYR A 21 3.82 10.75 -7.46
C TYR A 21 5.07 11.33 -6.75
N GLY A 22 5.98 10.47 -6.28
CA GLY A 22 7.21 10.88 -5.62
C GLY A 22 8.37 11.12 -6.59
N ILE A 23 9.11 12.21 -6.38
CA ILE A 23 10.33 12.45 -7.16
C ILE A 23 11.47 11.52 -6.70
N PRO A 24 12.14 10.80 -7.62
CA PRO A 24 13.21 9.89 -7.23
C PRO A 24 14.43 10.67 -6.75
N SER A 25 15.24 10.03 -5.90
CA SER A 25 16.59 10.52 -5.63
C SER A 25 17.44 10.42 -6.91
N ILE A 26 18.55 11.14 -6.96
CA ILE A 26 19.53 11.07 -8.04
C ILE A 26 20.04 9.63 -8.18
N GLU A 27 20.28 8.93 -7.07
CA GLU A 27 20.73 7.53 -7.09
C GLU A 27 19.68 6.60 -7.70
N THR A 28 18.41 6.70 -7.26
CA THR A 28 17.31 5.91 -7.82
C THR A 28 17.16 6.17 -9.32
N PHE A 29 17.21 7.44 -9.73
CA PHE A 29 17.13 7.81 -11.14
C PHE A 29 18.27 7.16 -11.95
N ASN A 30 19.51 7.28 -11.49
CA ASN A 30 20.67 6.70 -12.17
C ASN A 30 20.60 5.17 -12.24
N LYS A 31 20.15 4.48 -11.18
CA LYS A 31 19.98 3.02 -11.20
C LYS A 31 18.94 2.58 -12.24
N VAL A 32 17.83 3.31 -12.36
CA VAL A 32 16.84 3.05 -13.42
C VAL A 32 17.42 3.29 -14.80
N GLN A 33 18.17 4.38 -15.02
CA GLN A 33 18.82 4.63 -16.31
C GLN A 33 19.78 3.49 -16.68
N ASN A 34 20.62 3.04 -15.75
CA ASN A 34 21.55 1.93 -15.98
C ASN A 34 20.80 0.63 -16.32
N ALA A 35 19.69 0.33 -15.63
CA ALA A 35 18.88 -0.85 -15.95
C ALA A 35 18.31 -0.78 -17.38
N LEU A 36 17.86 0.40 -17.82
CA LEU A 36 17.37 0.62 -19.17
C LEU A 36 18.49 0.51 -20.23
N GLU A 37 19.68 1.03 -19.92
CA GLU A 37 20.86 0.91 -20.79
C GLU A 37 21.30 -0.54 -20.97
N ASN A 38 21.35 -1.31 -19.88
CA ASN A 38 21.68 -2.73 -19.90
C ASN A 38 20.64 -3.53 -20.70
N TRP A 39 19.35 -3.24 -20.51
CA TRP A 39 18.29 -3.86 -21.29
C TRP A 39 18.41 -3.56 -22.79
N LYS A 40 18.60 -2.27 -23.13
CA LYS A 40 18.81 -1.83 -24.52
C LYS A 40 20.04 -2.50 -25.16
N GLY A 41 21.11 -2.69 -24.38
CA GLY A 41 22.35 -3.33 -24.83
C GLY A 41 22.31 -4.86 -24.87
N GLY A 42 21.28 -5.48 -24.31
CA GLY A 42 21.22 -6.94 -24.15
C GLY A 42 22.24 -7.48 -23.13
N THR A 43 22.70 -6.64 -22.20
CA THR A 43 23.72 -6.97 -21.18
C THR A 43 23.14 -7.09 -19.78
N GLY A 44 21.81 -7.03 -19.65
CA GLY A 44 21.12 -7.20 -18.37
C GLY A 44 21.33 -8.61 -17.79
N VAL A 45 21.55 -8.66 -16.47
CA VAL A 45 21.74 -9.88 -15.69
C VAL A 45 20.51 -10.04 -14.80
N TRP A 46 19.80 -11.17 -14.90
CA TRP A 46 18.52 -11.35 -14.21
C TRP A 46 18.70 -11.44 -12.69
N GLU A 47 19.85 -11.93 -12.22
CA GLU A 47 20.23 -11.97 -10.81
C GLU A 47 20.24 -10.57 -10.19
N GLU A 48 20.67 -9.53 -10.93
CA GLU A 48 20.66 -8.15 -10.43
C GLU A 48 19.23 -7.64 -10.17
N TRP A 49 18.25 -8.06 -10.98
CA TRP A 49 16.85 -7.71 -10.76
C TRP A 49 16.27 -8.42 -9.53
N GLN A 50 16.66 -9.68 -9.32
CA GLN A 50 16.30 -10.41 -8.11
C GLN A 50 16.92 -9.78 -6.87
N ASP A 51 18.20 -9.47 -6.89
CA ASP A 51 18.91 -8.83 -5.78
C ASP A 51 18.31 -7.46 -5.42
N ALA A 52 17.94 -6.66 -6.43
CA ALA A 52 17.25 -5.40 -6.23
C ALA A 52 15.87 -5.58 -5.57
N THR A 53 15.12 -6.60 -6.00
CA THR A 53 13.82 -6.95 -5.41
C THR A 53 13.95 -7.41 -3.96
N ASP A 54 14.92 -8.28 -3.67
CA ASP A 54 15.16 -8.78 -2.32
C ASP A 54 15.67 -7.69 -1.38
N LEU A 55 16.48 -6.74 -1.89
CA LEU A 55 16.84 -5.54 -1.14
C LEU A 55 15.62 -4.68 -0.84
N ALA A 56 14.76 -4.41 -1.82
CA ALA A 56 13.54 -3.63 -1.63
C ALA A 56 12.62 -4.26 -0.57
N ARG A 57 12.46 -5.59 -0.58
CA ARG A 57 11.69 -6.32 0.43
C ARG A 57 12.26 -6.16 1.83
N ARG A 58 13.58 -6.29 1.99
CA ARG A 58 14.25 -6.10 3.29
C ARG A 58 14.10 -4.66 3.78
N SER A 59 14.34 -3.67 2.93
CA SER A 59 14.22 -2.26 3.30
C SER A 59 12.78 -1.88 3.65
N PHE A 60 11.79 -2.37 2.91
CA PHE A 60 10.38 -2.14 3.27
C PHE A 60 10.03 -2.81 4.61
N ALA A 61 10.49 -4.04 4.84
CA ALA A 61 10.26 -4.76 6.08
C ALA A 61 10.81 -4.01 7.31
N GLU A 62 12.00 -3.41 7.18
CA GLU A 62 12.59 -2.54 8.21
C GLU A 62 11.75 -1.29 8.48
N ILE A 63 11.21 -0.65 7.43
CA ILE A 63 10.36 0.55 7.55
C ILE A 63 9.07 0.26 8.34
N VAL A 64 8.49 -0.93 8.17
CA VAL A 64 7.18 -1.29 8.73
C VAL A 64 7.23 -2.29 9.88
N GLY A 65 8.43 -2.60 10.40
CA GLY A 65 8.61 -3.40 11.61
C GLY A 65 8.31 -4.89 11.49
N ILE A 66 8.48 -5.50 10.31
CA ILE A 66 8.19 -6.94 10.08
C ILE A 66 9.38 -7.69 9.48
N GLY A 67 9.26 -9.02 9.34
CA GLY A 67 10.26 -9.85 8.66
C GLY A 67 10.14 -9.77 7.14
N ALA A 68 11.26 -9.74 6.42
CA ALA A 68 11.28 -9.70 4.95
C ALA A 68 10.59 -10.90 4.27
N SER A 69 10.50 -12.04 4.97
CA SER A 69 9.73 -13.21 4.53
C SER A 69 8.23 -12.94 4.40
N SER A 70 7.71 -11.94 5.11
CA SER A 70 6.31 -11.51 5.07
C SER A 70 6.05 -10.41 4.05
N VAL A 71 7.07 -9.96 3.30
CA VAL A 71 6.94 -8.93 2.27
C VAL A 71 6.95 -9.58 0.89
N THR A 72 5.99 -9.20 0.06
CA THR A 72 5.93 -9.53 -1.37
C THR A 72 5.90 -8.26 -2.21
N VAL A 73 6.32 -8.35 -3.47
CA VAL A 73 6.29 -7.26 -4.44
C VAL A 73 5.29 -7.60 -5.54
N GLY A 74 4.41 -6.66 -5.88
CA GLY A 74 3.43 -6.79 -6.96
C GLY A 74 3.42 -5.56 -7.84
N ALA A 75 2.74 -5.64 -8.99
CA ALA A 75 2.75 -4.55 -9.97
C ALA A 75 1.80 -3.40 -9.60
N SER A 76 0.81 -3.64 -8.73
CA SER A 76 -0.12 -2.60 -8.27
C SER A 76 -0.80 -2.98 -6.95
N ALA A 77 -1.28 -1.97 -6.22
CA ALA A 77 -2.06 -2.18 -5.00
C ALA A 77 -3.34 -2.98 -5.27
N SER A 78 -4.07 -2.66 -6.34
CA SER A 78 -5.30 -3.37 -6.71
C SER A 78 -5.08 -4.83 -7.06
N GLN A 79 -3.94 -5.18 -7.67
CA GLN A 79 -3.58 -6.58 -7.91
C GLN A 79 -3.39 -7.33 -6.59
N LEU A 80 -2.64 -6.77 -5.65
CA LEU A 80 -2.38 -7.41 -4.35
C LEU A 80 -3.65 -7.55 -3.51
N ILE A 81 -4.48 -6.49 -3.46
CA ILE A 81 -5.78 -6.53 -2.79
C ILE A 81 -6.72 -7.53 -3.48
N GLY A 82 -6.67 -7.60 -4.81
CA GLY A 82 -7.42 -8.59 -5.60
C GLY A 82 -7.13 -10.04 -5.20
N ILE A 83 -5.88 -10.39 -4.87
CA ILE A 83 -5.52 -11.73 -4.40
C ILE A 83 -6.18 -12.02 -3.05
N ILE A 84 -6.21 -11.05 -2.14
CA ILE A 84 -6.90 -11.19 -0.84
C ILE A 84 -8.40 -11.35 -1.07
N ALA A 85 -8.99 -10.49 -1.89
CA ALA A 85 -10.41 -10.57 -2.22
C ALA A 85 -10.79 -11.91 -2.87
N ASP A 86 -9.91 -12.48 -3.70
CA ASP A 86 -10.14 -13.79 -4.34
C ASP A 86 -10.13 -14.95 -3.35
N SER A 87 -9.40 -14.82 -2.23
CA SER A 87 -9.33 -15.84 -1.18
C SER A 87 -10.59 -15.97 -0.31
N LEU A 88 -11.50 -14.99 -0.38
CA LEU A 88 -12.74 -15.01 0.39
C LEU A 88 -13.77 -15.99 -0.19
N SER A 89 -14.55 -16.58 0.70
CA SER A 89 -15.66 -17.50 0.39
C SER A 89 -16.98 -16.75 0.22
N GLU A 90 -17.88 -17.30 -0.60
CA GLU A 90 -19.23 -16.77 -0.80
C GLU A 90 -19.94 -16.49 0.54
N GLY A 91 -20.66 -15.36 0.61
CA GLY A 91 -21.42 -14.93 1.78
C GLY A 91 -20.62 -14.10 2.79
N GLN A 92 -19.28 -14.11 2.73
CA GLN A 92 -18.46 -13.28 3.62
C GLN A 92 -18.71 -11.78 3.42
N VAL A 93 -18.59 -11.02 4.51
CA VAL A 93 -18.91 -9.60 4.61
C VAL A 93 -17.65 -8.75 4.67
N VAL A 94 -17.50 -7.83 3.71
CA VAL A 94 -16.40 -6.88 3.65
C VAL A 94 -16.92 -5.46 3.92
N VAL A 95 -16.38 -4.80 4.93
CA VAL A 95 -16.67 -3.39 5.26
C VAL A 95 -15.60 -2.49 4.64
N VAL A 96 -16.03 -1.43 3.94
CA VAL A 96 -15.14 -0.44 3.31
C VAL A 96 -15.67 0.97 3.50
N PRO A 97 -14.81 2.02 3.49
CA PRO A 97 -15.28 3.39 3.38
C PRO A 97 -16.03 3.64 2.06
N GLU A 98 -17.08 4.45 2.08
CA GLU A 98 -17.83 4.91 0.90
C GLU A 98 -16.93 5.66 -0.09
N LEU A 99 -16.00 6.47 0.44
CA LEU A 99 -15.08 7.30 -0.34
C LEU A 99 -13.67 6.69 -0.41
N GLU A 100 -13.59 5.39 -0.62
CA GLU A 100 -12.32 4.68 -0.73
C GLU A 100 -11.69 4.80 -2.13
N PHE A 101 -10.36 4.81 -2.21
CA PHE A 101 -9.65 4.85 -3.48
C PHE A 101 -9.94 3.60 -4.31
N THR A 102 -10.06 3.78 -5.63
CA THR A 102 -10.51 2.71 -6.54
C THR A 102 -9.61 1.48 -6.53
N SER A 103 -8.31 1.64 -6.27
CA SER A 103 -7.40 0.49 -6.18
C SER A 103 -7.67 -0.40 -4.98
N ASN A 104 -8.29 0.13 -3.93
CA ASN A 104 -8.74 -0.66 -2.79
C ASN A 104 -10.21 -1.08 -2.99
N LEU A 105 -11.12 -0.16 -3.36
CA LEU A 105 -12.55 -0.46 -3.50
C LEU A 105 -12.89 -1.49 -4.59
N PHE A 106 -12.32 -1.35 -5.80
CA PHE A 106 -12.78 -2.13 -6.96
C PHE A 106 -12.52 -3.64 -6.85
N PRO A 107 -11.40 -4.12 -6.30
CA PRO A 107 -11.22 -5.55 -5.98
C PRO A 107 -12.39 -6.17 -5.22
N TRP A 108 -12.93 -5.48 -4.21
CA TRP A 108 -14.06 -5.95 -3.42
C TRP A 108 -15.36 -5.96 -4.24
N LEU A 109 -15.60 -4.93 -5.06
CA LEU A 109 -16.75 -4.88 -5.96
C LEU A 109 -16.71 -5.98 -7.03
N VAL A 110 -15.54 -6.35 -7.51
CA VAL A 110 -15.39 -7.51 -8.39
C VAL A 110 -15.69 -8.80 -7.62
N ALA A 111 -15.19 -8.94 -6.38
CA ALA A 111 -15.48 -10.08 -5.53
C ALA A 111 -16.99 -10.21 -5.21
N GLN A 112 -17.73 -9.10 -5.15
CA GLN A 112 -19.19 -9.11 -4.99
C GLN A 112 -19.91 -9.91 -6.07
N THR A 113 -19.37 -9.95 -7.30
CA THR A 113 -19.93 -10.78 -8.40
C THR A 113 -19.82 -12.28 -8.15
N ARG A 114 -18.97 -12.70 -7.20
CA ARG A 114 -18.79 -14.08 -6.72
C ARG A 114 -19.53 -14.36 -5.41
N GLY A 115 -20.41 -13.46 -4.97
CA GLY A 115 -21.25 -13.64 -3.79
C GLY A 115 -20.66 -13.09 -2.47
N ILE A 116 -19.58 -12.32 -2.51
CA ILE A 116 -19.11 -11.53 -1.36
C ILE A 116 -20.07 -10.37 -1.09
N ARG A 117 -20.35 -10.06 0.18
CA ARG A 117 -21.21 -8.93 0.58
C ARG A 117 -20.34 -7.72 0.93
N VAL A 118 -20.27 -6.74 0.04
CA VAL A 118 -19.55 -5.48 0.29
C VAL A 118 -20.50 -4.45 0.92
N ILE A 119 -20.11 -3.89 2.06
CA ILE A 119 -20.87 -2.91 2.82
C ILE A 119 -20.06 -1.61 2.88
N PRO A 120 -20.37 -0.64 2.02
CA PRO A 120 -19.77 0.69 2.13
C PRO A 120 -20.38 1.44 3.33
N VAL A 121 -19.55 2.17 4.07
CA VAL A 121 -19.97 3.02 5.19
C VAL A 121 -19.26 4.36 5.19
N ALA A 122 -19.86 5.38 5.82
CA ALA A 122 -19.15 6.61 6.10
C ALA A 122 -17.91 6.30 6.96
N LEU A 123 -16.80 6.98 6.68
CA LEU A 123 -15.53 6.70 7.37
C LEU A 123 -15.64 6.87 8.89
N GLY A 124 -16.41 7.85 9.37
CA GLY A 124 -16.66 8.07 10.79
C GLY A 124 -17.40 6.93 11.49
N ASP A 125 -18.14 6.11 10.74
CA ASP A 125 -18.97 5.02 11.27
C ASP A 125 -18.27 3.65 11.12
N ILE A 126 -17.07 3.58 10.52
CA ILE A 126 -16.42 2.32 10.18
C ILE A 126 -16.12 1.45 11.40
N VAL A 127 -15.69 2.06 12.50
CA VAL A 127 -15.36 1.34 13.75
C VAL A 127 -16.60 0.70 14.35
N GLU A 128 -17.69 1.47 14.46
CA GLU A 128 -18.98 0.96 14.95
C GLU A 128 -19.48 -0.16 14.04
N ARG A 129 -19.42 0.05 12.71
CA ARG A 129 -19.86 -0.98 11.77
C ARG A 129 -19.06 -2.26 11.88
N VAL A 130 -17.73 -2.18 12.05
CA VAL A 130 -16.90 -3.38 12.22
C VAL A 130 -17.26 -4.09 13.52
N ALA A 131 -17.49 -3.36 14.62
CA ALA A 131 -17.88 -3.93 15.90
C ALA A 131 -19.25 -4.63 15.87
N GLU A 132 -20.16 -4.25 14.97
CA GLU A 132 -21.42 -4.98 14.72
C GLU A 132 -21.21 -6.34 14.03
N GLY A 133 -20.06 -6.57 13.42
CA GLY A 133 -19.66 -7.83 12.80
C GLY A 133 -19.45 -7.74 11.29
N CYS A 134 -18.33 -8.30 10.84
CA CYS A 134 -17.96 -8.55 9.46
C CYS A 134 -16.89 -9.65 9.40
N ASP A 135 -16.52 -10.12 8.21
CA ASP A 135 -15.41 -11.05 8.01
C ASP A 135 -14.09 -10.29 7.74
N LEU A 136 -14.18 -9.11 7.14
CA LEU A 136 -13.02 -8.31 6.76
C LEU A 136 -13.37 -6.81 6.74
N VAL A 137 -12.44 -5.98 7.18
CA VAL A 137 -12.45 -4.53 6.98
C VAL A 137 -11.27 -4.12 6.09
N ALA A 138 -11.54 -3.34 5.06
CA ALA A 138 -10.52 -2.78 4.19
C ALA A 138 -10.60 -1.25 4.14
N THR A 139 -9.49 -0.56 4.43
CA THR A 139 -9.46 0.90 4.48
C THR A 139 -8.09 1.46 4.14
N SER A 140 -8.02 2.66 3.58
CA SER A 140 -6.78 3.42 3.48
C SER A 140 -6.41 4.06 4.82
N ALA A 141 -5.15 3.92 5.24
CA ALA A 141 -4.61 4.56 6.44
C ALA A 141 -4.74 6.09 6.41
N VAL A 142 -4.60 6.66 5.20
CA VAL A 142 -4.82 8.08 4.92
C VAL A 142 -5.66 8.20 3.66
N GLN A 143 -6.79 8.88 3.76
CA GLN A 143 -7.72 9.03 2.65
C GLN A 143 -7.11 9.91 1.56
N SER A 144 -7.06 9.39 0.33
CA SER A 144 -6.38 10.07 -0.77
C SER A 144 -7.04 11.39 -1.21
N SER A 145 -8.36 11.51 -1.03
CA SER A 145 -9.15 12.67 -1.46
C SER A 145 -9.23 13.77 -0.40
N THR A 146 -9.16 13.43 0.88
CA THR A 146 -9.35 14.37 2.01
C THR A 146 -8.09 14.58 2.85
N GLY A 147 -7.14 13.65 2.80
CA GLY A 147 -5.97 13.63 3.69
C GLY A 147 -6.30 13.18 5.12
N GLU A 148 -7.52 12.74 5.39
CA GLU A 148 -7.93 12.26 6.70
C GLU A 148 -7.14 11.02 7.12
N VAL A 149 -6.55 11.06 8.33
CA VAL A 149 -5.82 9.95 8.92
C VAL A 149 -6.79 9.09 9.71
N VAL A 150 -6.90 7.81 9.35
CA VAL A 150 -7.83 6.87 9.97
C VAL A 150 -7.27 6.38 11.30
N ASP A 151 -8.14 6.23 12.31
CA ASP A 151 -7.78 5.58 13.57
C ASP A 151 -7.68 4.05 13.39
N LEU A 152 -6.53 3.62 12.88
CA LEU A 152 -6.26 2.21 12.62
C LEU A 152 -6.23 1.36 13.90
N ALA A 153 -5.92 1.95 15.05
CA ALA A 153 -5.93 1.24 16.32
C ALA A 153 -7.37 0.88 16.72
N ALA A 154 -8.29 1.83 16.61
CA ALA A 154 -9.72 1.58 16.86
C ALA A 154 -10.30 0.54 15.88
N ILE A 155 -9.91 0.58 14.61
CA ILE A 155 -10.33 -0.43 13.62
C ILE A 155 -9.78 -1.81 13.96
N SER A 156 -8.49 -1.91 14.33
CA SER A 156 -7.86 -3.18 14.72
C SER A 156 -8.53 -3.78 15.95
N GLU A 157 -8.82 -2.97 16.97
CA GLU A 157 -9.53 -3.40 18.18
C GLU A 157 -10.96 -3.89 17.86
N ALA A 158 -11.71 -3.13 17.07
CA ALA A 158 -13.06 -3.54 16.64
C ALA A 158 -13.01 -4.84 15.84
N ALA A 159 -12.09 -4.97 14.89
CA ALA A 159 -11.94 -6.16 14.07
C ALA A 159 -11.57 -7.39 14.91
N GLN A 160 -10.64 -7.24 15.85
CA GLN A 160 -10.26 -8.30 16.77
C GLN A 160 -11.44 -8.79 17.62
N SER A 161 -12.31 -7.86 18.06
CA SER A 161 -13.47 -8.20 18.90
C SER A 161 -14.48 -9.13 18.22
N VAL A 162 -14.53 -9.12 16.88
CA VAL A 162 -15.45 -9.93 16.07
C VAL A 162 -14.74 -11.01 15.24
N GLY A 163 -13.40 -11.09 15.32
CA GLY A 163 -12.59 -12.02 14.53
C GLY A 163 -12.50 -11.66 13.03
N ALA A 164 -12.65 -10.38 12.69
CA ALA A 164 -12.51 -9.88 11.33
C ALA A 164 -11.04 -9.67 10.93
N MET A 165 -10.73 -9.91 9.66
CA MET A 165 -9.43 -9.57 9.07
C MET A 165 -9.32 -8.07 8.79
N THR A 166 -8.11 -7.53 8.84
CA THR A 166 -7.78 -6.13 8.57
C THR A 166 -6.88 -5.98 7.35
N VAL A 167 -7.34 -5.22 6.35
CA VAL A 167 -6.57 -4.90 5.14
C VAL A 167 -6.38 -3.39 5.06
N VAL A 168 -5.14 -2.93 5.22
CA VAL A 168 -4.81 -1.50 5.24
C VAL A 168 -4.08 -1.10 3.96
N ASP A 169 -4.64 -0.16 3.21
CA ASP A 169 -3.92 0.54 2.14
C ASP A 169 -3.14 1.73 2.74
N ALA A 170 -1.84 1.55 2.86
CA ALA A 170 -0.92 2.52 3.44
C ALA A 170 -0.19 3.36 2.37
N THR A 171 -0.70 3.38 1.13
CA THR A 171 -0.10 4.11 0.00
C THR A 171 0.10 5.61 0.27
N GLN A 172 -0.81 6.25 1.02
CA GLN A 172 -0.71 7.68 1.37
C GLN A 172 -0.06 7.92 2.74
N ALA A 173 0.47 6.89 3.39
CA ALA A 173 0.95 6.94 4.78
C ALA A 173 2.43 6.55 4.90
N ILE A 174 2.79 5.33 4.49
CA ILE A 174 4.15 4.80 4.64
C ILE A 174 5.15 5.71 3.90
N GLY A 175 6.16 6.15 4.63
CA GLY A 175 7.15 7.14 4.18
C GLY A 175 7.14 8.42 5.03
N TRP A 176 6.02 8.73 5.70
CA TRP A 176 5.94 9.85 6.63
C TRP A 176 5.14 9.55 7.91
N LEU A 177 4.12 8.69 7.82
CA LEU A 177 3.36 8.20 8.98
C LEU A 177 3.90 6.81 9.37
N PRO A 178 4.44 6.62 10.59
CA PRO A 178 4.84 5.31 11.07
C PRO A 178 3.65 4.35 11.13
N ILE A 179 3.79 3.17 10.52
CA ILE A 179 2.80 2.08 10.55
C ILE A 179 3.55 0.79 10.87
N GLU A 180 3.18 0.17 11.99
CA GLU A 180 3.65 -1.16 12.36
C GLU A 180 2.79 -2.20 11.66
N ALA A 181 3.26 -2.75 10.54
CA ALA A 181 2.43 -3.61 9.69
C ALA A 181 1.98 -4.90 10.37
N GLY A 182 2.72 -5.36 11.39
CA GLY A 182 2.38 -6.57 12.16
C GLY A 182 1.10 -6.46 13.01
N GLN A 183 0.49 -5.27 13.11
CA GLN A 183 -0.80 -5.08 13.79
C GLN A 183 -2.02 -5.41 12.90
N PHE A 184 -1.80 -5.69 11.62
CA PHE A 184 -2.85 -5.95 10.63
C PHE A 184 -2.60 -7.25 9.88
N ASP A 185 -3.66 -7.83 9.32
CA ASP A 185 -3.56 -9.09 8.55
C ASP A 185 -2.90 -8.86 7.18
N ALA A 186 -3.13 -7.69 6.59
CA ALA A 186 -2.44 -7.27 5.38
C ALA A 186 -2.24 -5.75 5.33
N VAL A 187 -1.06 -5.33 4.88
CA VAL A 187 -0.76 -3.94 4.55
C VAL A 187 -0.26 -3.86 3.11
N VAL A 188 -0.86 -2.96 2.32
CA VAL A 188 -0.50 -2.72 0.92
C VAL A 188 0.00 -1.29 0.78
N CYS A 189 1.03 -1.07 -0.03
CA CYS A 189 1.59 0.26 -0.27
C CYS A 189 2.08 0.39 -1.71
N ALA A 190 1.56 1.37 -2.45
CA ALA A 190 2.17 1.78 -3.71
C ALA A 190 3.38 2.68 -3.43
N ALA A 191 4.58 2.11 -3.54
CA ALA A 191 5.83 2.75 -3.12
C ALA A 191 6.26 3.96 -3.98
N TYR A 192 5.66 4.16 -5.16
CA TYR A 192 6.05 5.25 -6.07
C TYR A 192 5.61 6.65 -5.62
N LYS A 193 4.95 6.77 -4.46
CA LYS A 193 4.55 8.03 -3.85
C LYS A 193 5.54 8.45 -2.78
N TRP A 194 5.22 8.23 -1.51
CA TRP A 194 5.99 8.73 -0.38
C TRP A 194 7.33 8.00 -0.16
N LEU A 195 7.49 6.79 -0.71
CA LEU A 195 8.79 6.09 -0.75
C LEU A 195 9.62 6.45 -1.99
N CYS A 196 9.10 7.29 -2.89
CA CYS A 196 9.82 7.81 -4.06
C CYS A 196 10.46 6.73 -4.94
N THR A 197 9.85 5.54 -5.02
CA THR A 197 10.30 4.49 -5.92
C THR A 197 9.84 4.78 -7.35
N PRO A 198 10.44 4.13 -8.37
CA PRO A 198 9.86 4.12 -9.70
C PRO A 198 8.44 3.56 -9.66
N ARG A 199 7.59 4.02 -10.59
CA ARG A 199 6.23 3.48 -10.77
C ARG A 199 6.25 2.24 -11.64
N GLY A 200 5.53 1.21 -11.20
CA GLY A 200 5.52 -0.13 -11.80
C GLY A 200 6.55 -1.02 -11.12
#